data_AF-A0A1V5RXA1-F1
#
_entry.id   AF-A0A1V5RXA1-F1
#
_cell.length_a   1.000
_cell.length_b   1.000
_cell.length_c   1.000
_cell.angle_alpha   90.00
_cell.angle_beta   90.00
_cell.angle_gamma   90.00
#
_symmetry.space_group_name_H-M   'P 1'
#
loop_
_entity.id
_entity.type
_entity.pdbx_description
1 polymer ?
#
loop_
_entity_poly.entity_id
_entity_poly.type
_entity_poly.pdbx_seq_one_letter_code
_entity_poly.pdbx_strand_id
1 'polypeptide(L)' 'MNNKALPEIGARALKQTVTDIGQLTKKEIQDLEKYVRKGILEKGQGGPYPKLKNVYALKGFDFQSHRIESIERLRKQM' A
#
# COMPACT_ATOMS: atom_id res chain seq x y z
N MET A 1 25.96 -7.85 10.23
CA MET A 1 24.77 -7.02 9.95
C MET A 1 23.57 -7.69 10.61
N ASN A 2 23.02 -7.08 11.67
CA ASN A 2 21.90 -7.64 12.41
C ASN A 2 20.62 -7.55 11.56
N ASN A 3 20.30 -8.63 10.84
CA ASN A 3 19.02 -8.85 10.19
C ASN A 3 17.94 -9.02 11.26
N LYS A 4 17.52 -7.92 11.89
CA LYS A 4 16.22 -7.86 12.55
C LYS A 4 15.19 -7.90 11.43
N ALA A 5 14.75 -9.11 11.10
CA ALA A 5 13.70 -9.36 10.14
C ALA A 5 12.56 -8.37 10.41
N LEU A 6 12.33 -7.46 9.45
CA LEU A 6 11.12 -6.67 9.43
C LEU A 6 9.96 -7.66 9.65
N PRO A 7 9.02 -7.44 10.58
CA PRO A 7 7.83 -8.28 10.68
C PRO A 7 7.29 -8.52 9.28
N GLU A 8 6.96 -9.76 8.96
CA GLU A 8 6.78 -10.31 7.60
C GLU A 8 5.91 -9.42 6.68
N ILE A 9 5.04 -8.62 7.29
CA ILE A 9 4.18 -7.62 6.65
C ILE A 9 4.84 -6.29 6.31
N GLY A 10 5.80 -5.80 7.09
CA GLY A 10 6.66 -4.72 6.65
C GLY A 10 7.41 -5.12 5.38
N ALA A 11 7.96 -6.35 5.33
CA ALA A 11 8.59 -6.86 4.13
C ALA A 11 7.60 -7.06 2.96
N ARG A 12 6.36 -7.49 3.24
CA ARG A 12 5.32 -7.64 2.21
C ARG A 12 4.81 -6.30 1.67
N ALA A 13 4.58 -5.31 2.53
CA ALA A 13 4.20 -3.95 2.14
C ALA A 13 5.34 -3.20 1.40
N LEU A 14 6.60 -3.58 1.64
CA LEU A 14 7.75 -3.11 0.86
C LEU A 14 7.89 -3.84 -0.49
N LYS A 15 7.40 -5.07 -0.61
CA LYS A 15 7.40 -5.87 -1.85
C LYS A 15 6.19 -5.60 -2.75
N GLN A 16 5.04 -5.29 -2.16
CA GLN A 16 3.81 -4.97 -2.88
C GLN A 16 3.72 -3.45 -3.07
N THR A 17 3.39 -3.01 -4.28
CA THR A 17 3.30 -1.59 -4.62
C THR A 17 2.25 -0.86 -3.77
N VAL A 18 1.15 -1.54 -3.43
CA VAL A 18 0.03 -1.01 -2.64
C VAL A 18 -0.56 -2.12 -1.77
N THR A 19 -0.83 -1.83 -0.49
CA THR A 19 -1.42 -2.76 0.48
C THR A 19 -2.74 -2.22 1.01
N ASP A 20 -3.84 -2.97 0.84
CA ASP A 20 -5.18 -2.61 1.30
C ASP A 20 -5.31 -2.74 2.82
N ILE A 21 -5.66 -1.65 3.49
CA ILE A 21 -5.84 -1.63 4.96
C ILE A 21 -6.98 -2.56 5.39
N GLY A 22 -8.01 -2.73 4.55
CA GLY A 22 -9.13 -3.62 4.85
C GLY A 22 -8.77 -5.10 4.86
N GLN A 23 -7.58 -5.47 4.38
CA GLN A 23 -7.08 -6.85 4.39
C GLN A 23 -6.15 -7.13 5.60
N LEU A 24 -5.93 -6.13 6.46
CA LEU A 24 -4.99 -6.22 7.57
C LEU A 24 -5.71 -6.36 8.91
N THR A 25 -5.08 -7.11 9.81
CA THR A 25 -5.46 -7.18 11.22
C THR A 25 -5.05 -5.90 11.96
N LYS A 26 -5.66 -5.65 13.12
CA LYS A 26 -5.33 -4.48 13.96
C LYS A 26 -3.84 -4.41 14.32
N LYS A 27 -3.21 -5.57 14.58
CA LYS A 27 -1.78 -5.64 14.92
C LYS A 27 -0.90 -5.22 13.75
N GLU A 28 -1.25 -5.65 12.55
CA GLU A 28 -0.52 -5.33 11.32
C GLU A 28 -0.65 -3.86 10.96
N ILE A 29 -1.84 -3.29 11.13
CA ILE A 29 -2.07 -1.85 10.97
C ILE A 29 -1.16 -1.06 11.92
N GLN A 30 -1.11 -1.45 13.21
CA GLN A 30 -0.24 -0.79 14.19
C GLN A 30 1.24 -0.88 13.82
N ASP A 31 1.68 -2.01 13.27
CA ASP A 31 3.07 -2.15 12.82
C ASP A 31 3.35 -1.31 11.57
N LEU A 32 2.45 -1.27 10.58
CA LEU A 32 2.57 -0.42 9.40
C LEU A 32 2.56 1.08 9.73
N GLU A 33 1.77 1.50 10.71
CA GLU A 33 1.79 2.89 11.19
C GLU A 33 3.17 3.31 11.73
N LYS A 34 3.93 2.40 12.33
CA LYS A 34 5.31 2.71 12.76
C LYS A 34 6.20 3.03 11.56
N TYR A 35 6.00 2.37 10.42
CA TYR A 35 6.75 2.65 9.19
C TYR A 35 6.30 3.96 8.53
N VAL A 36 5.01 4.31 8.63
CA VAL A 36 4.51 5.62 8.20
C VAL A 36 5.15 6.74 9.02
N ARG A 37 5.19 6.61 10.35
CA ARG A 37 5.84 7.60 11.25
C ARG A 37 7.34 7.73 10.99
N LYS A 38 7.99 6.65 10.53
CA LYS A 38 9.40 6.66 10.11
C LYS A 38 9.62 7.22 8.70
N GLY A 39 8.57 7.58 7.98
CA GLY A 39 8.64 8.10 6.61
C GLY A 39 9.03 7.05 5.57
N ILE A 40 8.83 5.77 5.86
CA ILE A 40 9.10 4.66 4.92
C ILE A 40 7.87 4.40 4.05
N LEU A 41 6.68 4.46 4.66
CA LEU A 41 5.39 4.28 4.00
C LEU A 41 4.58 5.57 4.04
N GLU A 42 3.64 5.68 3.12
CA GLU A 42 2.58 6.68 3.12
C GLU A 42 1.22 5.99 3.11
N LYS A 43 0.24 6.66 3.73
CA LYS A 43 -1.15 6.23 3.74
C LYS A 43 -1.92 7.12 2.77
N GLY A 44 -2.66 6.49 1.86
CA GLY A 44 -3.40 7.20 0.83
C GLY A 44 -4.69 6.47 0.45
N GLN A 45 -5.38 7.04 -0.53
CA GLN A 45 -6.52 6.39 -1.17
C GLN A 45 -6.10 5.82 -2.52
N GLY A 46 -6.29 4.52 -2.71
CA GLY A 46 -5.87 3.80 -3.91
C GLY A 46 -6.60 2.47 -4.06
N GLY A 47 -6.07 1.61 -4.94
CA GLY A 47 -6.65 0.29 -5.22
C GLY A 47 -7.51 0.25 -6.50
N PRO A 48 -7.98 -0.94 -6.88
CA PRO A 48 -8.68 -1.18 -8.14
C PRO A 48 -10.08 -0.53 -8.19
N TYR A 49 -10.51 -0.15 -9.39
CA TYR A 49 -11.89 0.29 -9.68
C TYR A 49 -12.90 -0.82 -9.29
N PRO A 50 -14.16 -0.48 -8.89
CA PRO A 50 -14.81 0.84 -8.90
C PRO A 50 -14.55 1.74 -7.70
N LYS A 51 -14.05 1.19 -6.59
CA LYS A 51 -14.06 1.89 -5.30
C LYS A 51 -12.65 2.15 -4.81
N LEU A 52 -12.38 3.41 -4.46
CA LEU A 52 -11.18 3.78 -3.70
C LEU A 52 -11.17 3.09 -2.34
N LYS A 53 -10.00 2.59 -1.95
CA LYS A 53 -9.75 1.98 -0.65
C LYS A 53 -8.64 2.74 0.07
N ASN A 54 -8.64 2.64 1.39
CA ASN A 54 -7.51 3.13 2.18
C ASN A 54 -6.38 2.13 2.08
N VAL A 55 -5.20 2.61 1.70
CA VAL A 55 -4.05 1.76 1.40
C VAL A 55 -2.79 2.32 2.04
N TYR A 56 -1.82 1.44 2.26
CA TYR A 56 -0.42 1.81 2.49
C TYR A 56 0.38 1.60 1.20
N ALA A 57 1.29 2.53 0.89
CA ALA A 57 2.26 2.38 -0.19
C ALA A 57 3.62 2.94 0.26
N LEU A 58 4.66 2.73 -0.55
CA LEU A 58 5.95 3.37 -0.33
C LEU A 58 5.81 4.89 -0.36
N LYS A 59 6.66 5.58 0.42
CA LYS A 59 6.71 7.04 0.38
C LYS A 59 7.00 7.55 -1.03
N GLY A 60 6.26 8.57 -1.46
CA GLY A 60 6.36 9.14 -2.82
C GLY A 60 5.58 8.38 -3.87
N PHE A 61 4.74 7.42 -3.47
CA PHE A 61 3.90 6.68 -4.40
C PHE A 61 2.79 7.59 -4.99
N ASP A 62 2.69 7.63 -6.32
CA ASP A 62 1.66 8.38 -7.02
C ASP A 62 0.35 7.59 -7.10
N PHE A 63 -0.48 7.76 -6.07
CA PHE A 63 -1.82 7.15 -6.00
C PHE A 63 -2.75 7.58 -7.15
N GLN A 64 -2.58 8.79 -7.67
CA GLN A 64 -3.46 9.35 -8.71
C GLN A 64 -3.16 8.69 -10.05
N SER A 65 -1.89 8.66 -10.47
CA SER A 65 -1.49 8.04 -11.73
C SER A 65 -1.79 6.54 -11.74
N HIS A 66 -1.53 5.84 -10.65
CA HIS A 66 -1.86 4.42 -10.53
C HIS A 66 -3.36 4.14 -10.68
N ARG A 67 -4.22 5.05 -10.19
CA ARG A 67 -5.68 4.94 -10.36
C ARG A 67 -6.09 5.16 -11.81
N ILE A 68 -5.52 6.16 -12.47
CA ILE A 68 -5.79 6.45 -13.88
C ILE A 68 -5.42 5.23 -14.73
N GLU A 69 -4.22 4.68 -14.57
CA GLU A 69 -3.79 3.47 -15.27
C GLU A 69 -4.73 2.28 -15.04
N SER A 70 -5.18 2.09 -13.80
CA SER A 70 -6.11 1.00 -13.46
C SER A 70 -7.45 1.15 -14.19
N ILE A 71 -7.98 2.37 -14.30
CA ILE A 71 -9.22 2.66 -15.03
C ILE A 71 -9.02 2.47 -16.54
N GLU A 72 -7.90 2.93 -17.09
CA GLU A 72 -7.58 2.78 -18.51
C GLU A 72 -7.44 1.31 -18.93
N ARG A 73 -6.78 0.49 -18.10
CA ARG A 73 -6.69 -0.96 -18.35
C ARG A 73 -8.06 -1.61 -18.43
N LEU A 74 -8.97 -1.25 -17.52
CA LEU A 74 -10.34 -1.77 -17.54
C LEU A 74 -11.09 -1.33 -18.80
N ARG A 75 -10.95 -0.06 -19.21
CA ARG A 75 -11.55 0.44 -20.46
C ARG A 75 -11.04 -0.28 -21.70
N LYS A 76 -9.79 -0.73 -21.73
CA LYS A 76 -9.20 -1.49 -22.86
C LYS A 76 -9.61 -2.97 -22.89
N GLN A 77 -10.13 -3.49 -21.79
CA GLN A 77 -10.59 -4.88 -21.69
C GLN A 77 -12.10 -5.02 -21.98
N MET A 78 -12.82 -3.91 -22.00
CA MET A 78 -14.21 -3.81 -22.45
C MET A 78 -14.27 -3.58 -23.96
#